data_AF-A0A8T1JQK2-F1
#
_entry.id   AF-A0A8T1JQK2-F1
#
_cell.length_a   1.000
_cell.length_b   1.000
_cell.length_c   1.000
_cell.angle_alpha   90.00
_cell.angle_beta   90.00
_cell.angle_gamma   90.00
#
_symmetry.space_group_name_H-M   'P 1'
#
loop_
_entity.id
_entity.type
_entity.pdbx_description
1 polymer ?
#
loop_
_entity_poly.entity_id
_entity_poly.type
_entity_poly.pdbx_seq_one_letter_code
_entity_poly.pdbx_strand_id
1 'polypeptide(L)'
;MAMGTALLQNEQQRVTLAIFKLGGRAREWALTCGTSVDAAFPTWAQLKQQLSRVFAPPNQIRSRFLATRQGKKELLDYVQELRTLIAGTAADPLPEAVTLTVFIEGLRTSADRTEVFRVHSTSFEEPVSVALNAEYNFRSARPGWYAGSADHRAVRNRWTSAMLKAKKQSF
;
A
#
# COMPACT_ATOMS: atom_id res chain seq x y z
N MET A 1 8.36 -43.51 -40.23
CA MET A 1 9.22 -42.83 -39.24
C MET A 1 9.04 -41.34 -39.43
N ALA A 2 8.28 -40.70 -38.54
CA ALA A 2 8.04 -39.25 -38.61
C ALA A 2 9.20 -38.52 -37.93
N MET A 3 9.90 -37.70 -38.70
CA MET A 3 11.02 -36.87 -38.27
C MET A 3 10.54 -35.85 -37.24
N GLY A 4 10.78 -36.10 -35.96
CA GLY A 4 10.62 -35.13 -34.87
C GLY A 4 11.65 -34.00 -34.98
N THR A 5 11.53 -33.17 -36.01
CA THR A 5 12.46 -32.07 -36.35
C THR A 5 11.77 -30.73 -36.06
N ALA A 6 11.69 -30.32 -34.79
CA ALA A 6 11.29 -28.94 -34.43
C ALA A 6 11.50 -28.53 -32.96
N LEU A 7 11.78 -29.45 -32.01
CA LEU A 7 11.65 -29.13 -30.57
C LEU A 7 12.93 -28.70 -29.85
N LEU A 8 14.11 -28.90 -30.44
CA LEU A 8 15.40 -28.47 -29.87
C LEU A 8 15.83 -27.13 -30.46
N GLN A 9 15.01 -26.08 -30.31
CA GLN A 9 15.61 -24.75 -30.30
C GLN A 9 16.48 -24.67 -29.05
N ASN A 10 17.79 -24.55 -29.26
CA ASN A 10 18.78 -24.36 -28.22
C ASN A 10 18.28 -23.25 -27.28
N GLU A 11 18.26 -23.49 -25.96
CA GLU A 11 17.83 -22.52 -24.94
C GLU A 11 18.48 -21.14 -25.19
N GLN A 12 19.74 -21.15 -25.64
CA GLN A 12 20.49 -19.95 -25.93
C GLN A 12 19.98 -19.17 -27.14
N GLN A 13 19.51 -19.87 -28.17
CA GLN A 13 18.85 -19.23 -29.32
C GLN A 13 17.53 -18.58 -28.91
N ARG A 14 16.76 -19.22 -28.03
CA ARG A 14 15.51 -18.66 -27.49
C ARG A 14 15.77 -17.41 -26.65
N VAL A 15 16.76 -17.45 -25.77
CA VAL A 15 17.18 -16.30 -24.93
C VAL A 15 17.64 -15.14 -25.81
N THR A 16 18.53 -15.39 -26.77
CA THR A 16 19.07 -14.37 -27.67
C THR A 16 17.97 -13.71 -28.50
N LEU A 17 17.07 -14.53 -29.06
CA LEU A 17 15.91 -14.04 -29.80
C LEU A 17 15.01 -13.17 -28.93
N ALA A 18 14.71 -13.59 -27.70
CA ALA A 18 13.87 -12.82 -26.80
C ALA A 18 14.50 -11.48 -26.41
N ILE A 19 15.80 -11.44 -26.14
CA ILE A 19 16.54 -10.19 -25.87
C ILE A 19 16.49 -9.26 -27.09
N PHE A 20 16.65 -9.80 -28.30
CA PHE A 20 16.52 -9.00 -29.53
C PHE A 20 15.10 -8.42 -29.72
N LYS A 21 14.07 -9.11 -29.21
CA LYS A 21 12.68 -8.64 -29.21
C LYS A 21 12.37 -7.63 -28.10
N LEU A 22 13.26 -7.43 -27.12
CA LEU A 22 13.09 -6.37 -26.12
C LEU A 22 13.22 -4.99 -26.78
N GLY A 23 12.47 -4.03 -26.27
CA GLY A 23 12.51 -2.63 -26.71
C GLY A 23 12.87 -1.68 -25.57
N GLY A 24 13.34 -0.48 -25.93
CA GLY A 24 13.63 0.62 -25.00
C GLY A 24 14.51 0.20 -23.83
N ARG A 25 14.11 0.62 -22.61
CA ARG A 25 14.86 0.39 -21.36
C ARG A 25 15.11 -1.08 -21.03
N ALA A 26 14.22 -1.99 -21.46
CA ALA A 26 14.40 -3.43 -21.23
C ALA A 26 15.57 -3.99 -22.06
N ARG A 27 15.75 -3.49 -23.29
CA ARG A 27 16.87 -3.87 -24.14
C ARG A 27 18.18 -3.28 -23.64
N GLU A 28 18.19 -2.00 -23.29
CA GLU A 28 19.38 -1.34 -22.72
C GLU A 28 19.87 -2.06 -21.46
N TRP A 29 18.96 -2.33 -20.52
CA TRP A 29 19.26 -3.10 -19.32
C TRP A 29 19.85 -4.48 -19.66
N ALA A 30 19.19 -5.25 -20.54
CA ALA A 30 19.65 -6.60 -20.88
C ALA A 30 21.06 -6.62 -21.48
N LEU A 31 21.43 -5.59 -22.26
CA LEU A 31 22.78 -5.44 -22.81
C LEU A 31 23.85 -5.05 -21.78
N THR A 32 23.44 -4.46 -20.65
CA THR A 32 24.35 -4.14 -19.53
C THR A 32 24.57 -5.29 -18.55
N CYS A 33 23.79 -6.38 -18.65
CA CYS A 33 23.79 -7.48 -17.67
C CYS A 33 24.96 -8.46 -17.75
N GLY A 34 26.00 -8.18 -18.54
CA GLY A 34 27.19 -9.02 -18.59
C GLY A 34 28.05 -8.72 -19.81
N THR A 35 29.16 -9.45 -19.96
CA THR A 35 30.05 -9.34 -21.12
C THR A 35 29.48 -10.03 -22.36
N SER A 36 28.55 -10.97 -22.18
CA SER A 36 27.83 -11.68 -23.24
C SER A 36 26.45 -12.13 -22.74
N VAL A 37 25.49 -12.26 -23.68
CA VAL A 37 24.14 -12.78 -23.43
C VAL A 37 24.17 -14.19 -22.82
N ASP A 38 25.13 -15.01 -23.24
CA ASP A 38 25.29 -16.40 -22.78
C ASP A 38 25.78 -16.48 -21.34
N ALA A 39 26.62 -15.54 -20.92
CA ALA A 39 27.09 -15.44 -19.55
C ALA A 39 26.03 -14.82 -18.63
N ALA A 40 25.28 -13.83 -19.13
CA ALA A 40 24.28 -13.10 -18.34
C ALA A 40 23.00 -13.91 -18.11
N PHE A 41 22.56 -14.68 -19.12
CA PHE A 41 21.28 -15.37 -19.12
C PHE A 41 21.41 -16.80 -19.71
N PRO A 42 21.91 -17.78 -18.93
CA PRO A 42 22.16 -19.13 -19.45
C PRO A 42 20.89 -19.93 -19.76
N THR A 43 19.73 -19.51 -19.25
CA THR A 43 18.45 -20.21 -19.45
C THR A 43 17.30 -19.23 -19.63
N TRP A 44 16.24 -19.66 -20.33
CA TRP A 44 15.00 -18.89 -20.48
C TRP A 44 14.35 -18.57 -19.13
N ALA A 45 14.45 -19.48 -18.16
CA ALA A 45 13.91 -19.29 -16.82
C ALA A 45 14.63 -18.15 -16.07
N GLN A 46 15.96 -18.08 -16.14
CA GLN A 46 16.74 -17.00 -15.53
C GLN A 46 16.46 -15.64 -16.19
N LEU A 47 16.36 -15.59 -17.52
CA LEU A 47 16.00 -14.36 -18.23
C LEU A 47 14.63 -13.84 -17.75
N LYS A 48 13.62 -14.71 -17.70
CA LYS A 48 12.28 -14.34 -17.19
C LYS A 48 12.32 -13.88 -15.74
N GLN A 49 13.04 -14.58 -14.87
CA GLN A 49 13.14 -14.24 -13.45
C GLN A 49 13.82 -12.88 -13.25
N GLN A 50 14.90 -12.61 -13.96
CA GLN A 50 15.62 -11.34 -13.90
C GLN A 50 14.79 -10.19 -14.46
N LEU A 51 14.14 -10.37 -15.62
CA LEU A 51 13.21 -9.39 -16.18
C LEU A 51 12.07 -9.09 -15.22
N SER A 52 11.44 -10.10 -14.64
CA SER A 52 10.39 -9.90 -13.64
C SER A 52 10.89 -9.20 -12.39
N ARG A 53 12.14 -9.41 -11.96
CA ARG A 53 12.70 -8.70 -10.78
C ARG A 53 12.97 -7.23 -11.05
N VAL A 54 13.53 -6.92 -12.23
CA VAL A 54 13.94 -5.55 -12.58
C VAL A 54 12.76 -4.71 -13.06
N PHE A 55 11.83 -5.32 -13.77
CA PHE A 55 10.67 -4.65 -14.35
C PHE A 55 9.35 -4.99 -13.66
N ALA A 56 9.40 -5.67 -12.50
CA ALA A 56 8.21 -5.78 -11.66
C ALA A 56 7.72 -4.36 -11.33
N PRO A 57 6.43 -4.07 -11.52
CA PRO A 57 5.88 -2.84 -10.99
C PRO A 57 6.16 -2.79 -9.47
N PRO A 58 6.42 -1.59 -8.90
CA PRO A 58 6.53 -1.43 -7.47
C PRO A 58 5.35 -2.12 -6.81
N ASN A 59 5.58 -2.93 -5.77
CA ASN A 59 4.50 -3.62 -5.08
C ASN A 59 3.53 -2.55 -4.54
N GLN A 60 2.45 -2.31 -5.29
CA GLN A 60 1.54 -1.20 -5.07
C GLN A 60 0.92 -1.29 -3.68
N ILE A 61 0.77 -2.51 -3.17
CA ILE A 61 0.26 -2.79 -1.83
C ILE A 61 1.26 -2.29 -0.78
N ARG A 62 2.55 -2.59 -0.92
CA ARG A 62 3.60 -2.08 0.00
C ARG A 62 3.69 -0.56 -0.02
N SER A 63 3.69 0.04 -1.21
CA SER A 63 3.69 1.50 -1.33
C SER A 63 2.46 2.13 -0.66
N ARG A 64 1.27 1.55 -0.89
CA ARG A 64 0.04 2.00 -0.24
C ARG A 64 0.12 1.84 1.28
N PHE A 65 0.59 0.68 1.76
CA PHE A 65 0.78 0.41 3.19
C PHE A 65 1.64 1.48 3.88
N LEU A 66 2.82 1.76 3.33
CA LEU A 66 3.75 2.76 3.89
C LEU A 66 3.15 4.19 3.89
N ALA A 67 2.27 4.49 2.94
CA ALA A 67 1.59 5.78 2.83
C ALA A 67 0.28 5.87 3.64
N THR A 68 -0.23 4.76 4.20
CA THR A 68 -1.50 4.75 4.93
C THR A 68 -1.39 5.61 6.18
N ARG A 69 -2.38 6.48 6.38
CA ARG A 69 -2.54 7.32 7.57
C ARG A 69 -4.01 7.30 7.99
N GLN A 70 -4.28 7.35 9.28
CA GLN A 70 -5.64 7.38 9.82
C GLN A 70 -6.41 8.61 9.32
N GLY A 71 -5.78 9.80 9.37
CA GLY A 71 -6.38 11.04 8.91
C GLY A 71 -7.72 11.33 9.57
N LYS A 72 -8.79 11.38 8.77
CA LYS A 72 -10.17 11.61 9.24
C LYS A 72 -10.99 10.33 9.46
N LYS A 73 -10.41 9.15 9.17
CA LYS A 73 -11.09 7.86 9.31
C LYS A 73 -11.30 7.53 10.78
N GLU A 74 -12.35 6.77 11.06
CA GLU A 74 -12.51 6.13 12.36
C GLU A 74 -11.34 5.15 12.58
N LEU A 75 -10.95 4.94 13.84
CA LEU A 75 -9.81 4.08 14.18
C LEU A 75 -10.00 2.65 13.65
N LEU A 76 -11.21 2.11 13.74
CA LEU A 76 -11.54 0.78 13.23
C LEU A 76 -11.37 0.68 11.70
N ASP A 77 -11.83 1.68 10.94
CA ASP A 77 -11.69 1.69 9.48
C ASP A 77 -10.20 1.73 9.06
N TYR A 78 -9.40 2.52 9.77
CA TYR A 78 -7.95 2.60 9.55
C TYR A 78 -7.25 1.28 9.87
N VAL A 79 -7.56 0.66 11.01
CA VAL A 79 -7.01 -0.66 11.39
C VAL A 79 -7.38 -1.73 10.35
N GLN A 80 -8.63 -1.73 9.89
CA GLN A 80 -9.09 -2.71 8.90
C GLN A 80 -8.39 -2.51 7.54
N GLU A 81 -8.16 -1.27 7.12
CA GLU A 81 -7.37 -0.97 5.92
C GLU A 81 -5.93 -1.47 6.06
N LEU A 82 -5.28 -1.24 7.20
CA LEU A 82 -3.93 -1.75 7.44
C LEU A 82 -3.89 -3.27 7.42
N ARG A 83 -4.80 -3.98 8.10
CA ARG A 83 -4.89 -5.45 8.05
C ARG A 83 -5.07 -5.97 6.62
N THR A 84 -5.91 -5.32 5.84
CA THR A 84 -6.14 -5.68 4.44
C THR A 84 -4.88 -5.52 3.60
N LEU A 85 -4.13 -4.43 3.82
CA LEU A 85 -2.87 -4.18 3.13
C LEU A 85 -1.77 -5.17 3.57
N ILE A 86 -1.68 -5.50 4.86
CA ILE A 86 -0.76 -6.53 5.39
C ILE A 86 -1.04 -7.88 4.74
N ALA A 87 -2.31 -8.31 4.70
CA ALA A 87 -2.71 -9.55 4.03
C ALA A 87 -2.34 -9.55 2.54
N GLY A 88 -2.46 -8.39 1.88
CA GLY A 88 -2.02 -8.22 0.49
C GLY A 88 -0.51 -8.34 0.27
N THR A 89 0.31 -8.28 1.34
CA THR A 89 1.75 -8.52 1.28
C THR A 89 2.18 -9.96 1.56
N ALA A 90 1.26 -10.92 1.67
CA ALA A 90 1.58 -12.30 2.11
C ALA A 90 2.68 -13.03 1.30
N ALA A 91 2.82 -12.75 0.00
CA ALA A 91 3.88 -13.34 -0.82
C ALA A 91 5.28 -12.80 -0.48
N ASP A 92 5.35 -11.65 0.16
CA ASP A 92 6.58 -10.93 0.53
C ASP A 92 6.27 -10.02 1.72
N PRO A 93 6.13 -10.60 2.93
CA PRO A 93 5.64 -9.89 4.11
C PRO A 93 6.60 -8.78 4.54
N LEU A 94 6.06 -7.73 5.16
CA LEU A 94 6.86 -6.66 5.74
C LEU A 94 7.37 -7.08 7.13
N PRO A 95 8.56 -6.62 7.56
CA PRO A 95 9.01 -6.84 8.93
C PRO A 95 8.04 -6.25 9.94
N GLU A 96 7.80 -6.94 11.06
CA GLU A 96 6.83 -6.51 12.07
C GLU A 96 7.11 -5.09 12.58
N ALA A 97 8.40 -4.74 12.77
CA ALA A 97 8.83 -3.41 13.17
C ALA A 97 8.37 -2.31 12.19
N VAL A 98 8.34 -2.59 10.88
CA VAL A 98 7.84 -1.66 9.87
C VAL A 98 6.32 -1.52 10.00
N THR A 99 5.62 -2.63 10.18
CA THR A 99 4.17 -2.65 10.34
C THR A 99 3.72 -1.85 11.57
N LEU A 100 4.43 -2.04 12.69
CA LEU A 100 4.24 -1.29 13.94
C LEU A 100 4.51 0.20 13.75
N THR A 101 5.65 0.55 13.15
CA THR A 101 6.02 1.96 12.93
C THR A 101 4.96 2.67 12.07
N VAL A 102 4.52 2.06 10.97
CA VAL A 102 3.47 2.61 10.10
C VAL A 102 2.16 2.79 10.86
N PHE A 103 1.77 1.82 11.68
CA PHE A 103 0.57 1.94 12.52
C PHE A 103 0.67 3.16 13.43
N ILE A 104 1.72 3.23 14.25
CA ILE A 104 1.94 4.24 15.29
C ILE A 104 2.11 5.64 14.70
N GLU A 105 2.91 5.79 13.64
CA GLU A 105 3.12 7.06 12.96
C GLU A 105 1.88 7.51 12.17
N GLY A 106 1.09 6.55 11.70
CA GLY A 106 -0.12 6.82 10.92
C GLY A 106 -1.34 7.13 11.77
N LEU A 107 -1.33 6.86 13.08
CA LEU A 107 -2.36 7.31 14.00
C LEU A 107 -2.44 8.85 14.00
N ARG A 108 -3.67 9.37 14.02
CA ARG A 108 -3.93 10.79 14.26
C ARG A 108 -3.39 11.13 15.65
N THR A 109 -2.83 12.32 15.80
CA THR A 109 -2.38 12.81 17.12
C THR A 109 -3.59 12.92 18.06
N SER A 110 -3.74 11.95 18.95
CA SER A 110 -4.78 11.84 19.97
C SER A 110 -4.20 11.17 21.24
N ALA A 111 -4.99 11.10 22.31
CA ALA A 111 -4.64 10.35 23.52
C ALA A 111 -4.23 8.90 23.18
N ASP A 112 -4.90 8.30 22.19
CA ASP A 112 -4.66 6.93 21.71
C ASP A 112 -3.23 6.74 21.19
N ARG A 113 -2.70 7.72 20.45
CA ARG A 113 -1.32 7.68 19.97
C ARG A 113 -0.31 7.66 21.11
N THR A 114 -0.57 8.39 22.19
CA THR A 114 0.33 8.48 23.36
C THR A 114 0.34 7.17 24.17
N GLU A 115 -0.82 6.54 24.34
CA GLU A 115 -0.90 5.25 25.03
C GLU A 115 -0.27 4.13 24.22
N VAL A 116 -0.45 4.13 22.89
CA VAL A 116 0.21 3.15 22.02
C VAL A 116 1.73 3.29 22.03
N PHE A 117 2.28 4.52 22.06
CA PHE A 117 3.73 4.76 22.13
C PHE A 117 4.41 4.18 23.38
N ARG A 118 3.66 3.94 24.46
CA ARG A 118 4.22 3.38 25.70
C ARG A 118 4.42 1.86 25.63
N VAL A 119 3.77 1.20 24.67
CA VAL A 119 3.79 -0.24 24.53
C VAL A 119 5.01 -0.66 23.70
N HIS A 120 5.85 -1.50 24.28
CA HIS A 120 6.95 -2.15 23.56
C HIS A 120 6.44 -3.48 22.99
N SER A 121 5.70 -3.40 21.90
CA SER A 121 5.12 -4.58 21.25
C SER A 121 6.05 -5.18 20.22
N THR A 122 6.04 -6.52 20.14
CA THR A 122 6.68 -7.29 19.06
C THR A 122 5.66 -7.87 18.08
N SER A 123 4.38 -7.47 18.19
CA SER A 123 3.28 -7.95 17.35
C SER A 123 2.30 -6.81 17.04
N PHE A 124 1.78 -6.77 15.82
CA PHE A 124 0.85 -5.75 15.33
C PHE A 124 -0.47 -5.67 16.10
N GLU A 125 -0.99 -6.78 16.63
CA GLU A 125 -2.32 -6.83 17.24
C GLU A 125 -2.39 -6.25 18.66
N GLU A 126 -1.28 -6.27 19.38
CA GLU A 126 -1.18 -5.72 20.73
C GLU A 126 -1.38 -4.18 20.77
N PRO A 127 -0.66 -3.36 19.98
CA PRO A 127 -0.87 -1.91 19.95
C PRO A 127 -2.22 -1.55 19.32
N VAL A 128 -2.77 -2.37 18.41
CA VAL A 128 -4.14 -2.20 17.89
C VAL A 128 -5.16 -2.31 19.03
N SER A 129 -5.03 -3.32 19.89
CA SER A 129 -5.92 -3.51 21.03
C SER A 129 -5.85 -2.34 22.02
N VAL A 130 -4.64 -1.85 22.29
CA VAL A 130 -4.42 -0.67 23.15
C VAL A 130 -5.05 0.59 22.55
N ALA A 131 -4.87 0.83 21.25
CA ALA A 131 -5.47 1.97 20.56
C ALA A 131 -7.00 1.94 20.64
N LEU A 132 -7.61 0.77 20.38
CA LEU A 132 -9.07 0.61 20.42
C LEU A 132 -9.64 0.80 21.83
N ASN A 133 -8.93 0.31 22.85
CA ASN A 133 -9.31 0.51 24.24
C ASN A 133 -9.18 1.98 24.67
N ALA A 134 -8.12 2.67 24.24
CA ALA A 134 -7.95 4.11 24.51
C ALA A 134 -9.08 4.94 23.90
N GLU A 135 -9.43 4.67 22.62
CA GLU A 135 -10.52 5.36 21.92
C GLU A 135 -11.87 5.11 22.61
N TYR A 136 -12.12 3.86 23.04
CA TYR A 136 -13.33 3.52 23.79
C TYR A 136 -13.41 4.30 25.12
N ASN A 137 -12.33 4.33 25.91
CA ASN A 137 -12.27 5.07 27.16
C ASN A 137 -12.40 6.59 26.97
N PHE A 138 -11.83 7.13 25.90
CA PHE A 138 -11.98 8.54 25.55
C PHE A 138 -13.45 8.88 25.25
N ARG A 139 -14.14 8.03 24.48
CA ARG A 139 -15.57 8.22 24.15
C ARG A 139 -16.46 8.09 25.38
N SER A 140 -16.19 7.11 26.26
CA SER A 140 -16.97 6.92 27.47
C SER A 140 -16.79 8.07 28.47
N ALA A 141 -15.61 8.71 28.51
CA ALA A 141 -15.33 9.87 29.35
C ALA A 141 -15.94 11.19 28.84
N ARG A 142 -16.32 11.31 27.56
CA ARG A 142 -16.96 12.52 27.00
C ARG A 142 -18.18 12.19 26.11
N PRO A 143 -19.34 11.85 26.70
CA PRO A 143 -20.54 11.47 25.96
C PRO A 143 -21.11 12.57 25.03
N GLY A 144 -20.82 13.85 25.28
CA GLY A 144 -21.44 14.98 24.59
C GLY A 144 -20.73 15.52 23.35
N TRP A 145 -19.53 15.03 22.99
CA TRP A 145 -18.69 15.67 21.96
C TRP A 145 -18.98 15.19 20.52
N TYR A 146 -19.56 14.00 20.34
CA TYR A 146 -19.86 13.46 19.00
C TYR A 146 -21.21 13.87 18.42
N ALA A 147 -22.08 14.52 19.20
CA ALA A 147 -23.34 15.10 18.69
C ALA A 147 -23.09 16.22 17.64
N GLY A 148 -21.87 16.77 17.57
CA GLY A 148 -21.51 17.83 16.62
C GLY A 148 -20.98 17.36 15.26
N SER A 149 -20.61 16.08 15.08
CA SER A 149 -19.98 15.66 13.81
C SER A 149 -20.99 15.38 12.68
N ALA A 150 -22.27 15.28 13.00
CA ALA A 150 -23.36 15.31 12.01
C ALA A 150 -23.62 16.74 11.46
N ASP A 151 -23.08 17.78 12.11
CA ASP A 151 -23.41 19.18 11.80
C ASP A 151 -22.62 19.74 10.61
N HIS A 152 -21.65 19.04 10.01
CA HIS A 152 -20.93 19.59 8.85
C HIS A 152 -21.83 19.71 7.59
N ARG A 153 -22.92 18.95 7.52
CA ARG A 153 -23.98 19.09 6.50
C ARG A 153 -24.98 20.18 6.89
N ALA A 154 -25.27 20.34 8.18
CA ALA A 154 -26.20 21.32 8.71
C ALA A 154 -25.65 22.76 8.74
N VAL A 155 -24.35 22.97 9.01
CA VAL A 155 -23.68 24.27 8.83
C VAL A 155 -23.73 24.68 7.36
N ARG A 156 -23.37 23.78 6.43
CA ARG A 156 -23.40 24.07 4.99
C ARG A 156 -24.82 24.45 4.51
N ASN A 157 -25.84 23.73 4.97
CA ASN A 157 -27.23 24.00 4.61
C ASN A 157 -27.78 25.29 5.25
N ARG A 158 -27.28 25.68 6.43
CA ARG A 158 -27.60 26.97 7.07
C ARG A 158 -26.99 28.15 6.32
N TRP A 159 -25.73 28.02 5.87
CA TRP A 159 -25.07 29.05 5.06
C TRP A 159 -25.74 29.23 3.69
N THR A 160 -26.10 28.15 3.00
CA THR A 160 -26.81 28.24 1.71
C THR A 160 -28.22 28.82 1.87
N SER A 161 -28.93 28.46 2.94
CA SER A 161 -30.25 29.04 3.26
C SER A 161 -30.18 30.52 3.60
N ALA A 162 -29.16 30.95 4.35
CA ALA A 162 -28.95 32.37 4.69
C ALA A 162 -28.61 33.21 3.46
N MET A 163 -27.77 32.71 2.55
CA MET A 163 -27.46 33.35 1.27
C MET A 163 -28.68 33.49 0.36
N LEU A 164 -29.52 32.45 0.25
CA LEU A 164 -30.77 32.48 -0.52
C LEU A 164 -31.80 33.47 0.08
N LYS A 165 -31.83 33.61 1.40
CA LYS A 165 -32.71 34.55 2.10
C LYS A 165 -32.25 36.01 1.94
N ALA A 166 -30.95 36.25 2.00
CA ALA A 166 -30.36 37.57 1.75
C ALA A 166 -30.58 38.05 0.30
N LYS A 167 -30.53 37.14 -0.69
CA LYS A 167 -30.76 37.47 -2.11
C LYS A 167 -32.23 37.78 -2.44
N LYS A 168 -33.18 37.34 -1.60
CA LYS A 168 -34.63 37.55 -1.79
C LYS A 168 -35.14 38.88 -1.21
N GLN A 169 -34.31 39.60 -0.45
CA GLN A 169 -34.65 40.89 0.18
C GLN A 169 -34.09 42.11 -0.57
N SER A 170 -33.44 41.92 -1.72
CA SER A 170 -32.83 43.00 -2.51
C SER A 170 -33.49 43.27 -3.87
N PHE A 171 -34.78 42.97 -4.02
CA PHE A 171 -35.63 43.47 -5.11
C PHE A 171 -36.99 43.87 -4.56
#